data_AF-A0A951A976-F1
#
_entry.id   AF-A0A951A976-F1
#
_cell.length_a   1.000
_cell.length_b   1.000
_cell.length_c   1.000
_cell.angle_alpha   90.00
_cell.angle_beta   90.00
_cell.angle_gamma   90.00
#
_symmetry.space_group_name_H-M   'P 1'
#
loop_
_entity.id
_entity.type
_entity.pdbx_description
1 polymer ?
#
loop_
_entity_poly.entity_id
_entity_poly.type
_entity_poly.pdbx_seq_one_letter_code
_entity_poly.pdbx_strand_id
1 'polypeptide(L)'
;MTIGVLSSTLFGDMFGTAAMRAVFGELGFLARCAEAEAALARAQARAGIVPTEAAGAITRAAAAVIEQPQTLDLARLKRETETVGYPILP
;
A
#
# COMPACT_ATOMS: atom_id res chain seq x y z
N MET A 1 -0.67 16.14 -20.48
CA MET A 1 0.74 16.18 -20.00
C MET A 1 0.70 16.01 -18.49
N THR A 2 1.47 15.07 -17.91
CA THR A 2 1.51 14.90 -16.45
C THR A 2 2.29 16.05 -15.82
N ILE A 3 1.91 16.52 -14.63
CA ILE A 3 2.67 17.54 -13.90
C ILE A 3 3.98 16.95 -13.35
N GLY A 4 3.93 15.72 -12.84
CA GLY A 4 5.12 14.97 -12.43
C GLY A 4 5.83 14.31 -13.61
N VAL A 5 7.12 14.61 -13.81
CA VAL A 5 7.93 13.96 -14.86
C VAL A 5 8.05 12.45 -14.63
N LEU A 6 8.11 12.03 -13.36
CA LEU A 6 8.22 10.63 -12.96
C LEU A 6 6.94 9.83 -13.21
N SER A 7 5.76 10.48 -13.35
CA SER A 7 4.54 9.77 -13.72
C SER A 7 4.31 9.70 -15.24
N SER A 8 5.21 10.30 -16.04
CA SER A 8 5.14 10.23 -17.50
C SER A 8 5.62 8.88 -18.02
N THR A 9 4.82 8.24 -18.86
CA THR A 9 5.23 7.03 -19.60
C THR A 9 6.34 7.28 -20.60
N LEU A 10 6.45 8.50 -21.15
CA LEU A 10 7.44 8.83 -22.18
C LEU A 10 8.74 9.37 -21.58
N PHE A 11 8.66 10.21 -20.55
CA PHE A 11 9.83 10.88 -19.98
C PHE A 11 10.31 10.26 -18.67
N GLY A 12 9.50 9.42 -18.02
CA GLY A 12 9.79 8.91 -16.68
C GLY A 12 11.07 8.09 -16.60
N ASP A 13 11.45 7.40 -17.68
CA ASP A 13 12.67 6.59 -17.75
C ASP A 13 13.95 7.43 -17.96
N MET A 14 13.81 8.69 -18.35
CA MET A 14 14.95 9.61 -18.44
C MET A 14 15.40 10.12 -17.07
N PHE A 15 14.50 10.10 -16.07
CA PHE A 15 14.72 10.71 -14.75
C PHE A 15 14.55 9.73 -13.59
N GLY A 16 14.34 8.45 -13.87
CA GLY A 16 14.17 7.42 -12.87
C GLY A 16 14.08 6.03 -13.49
N THR A 17 14.08 5.00 -12.65
CA THR A 17 13.93 3.62 -13.11
C THR A 17 12.52 3.11 -12.86
N ALA A 18 12.10 2.11 -13.63
CA ALA A 18 10.84 1.41 -13.38
C ALA A 18 10.78 0.85 -11.94
N ALA A 19 11.91 0.32 -11.42
CA ALA A 19 12.01 -0.18 -10.05
C ALA A 19 11.78 0.93 -9.01
N MET A 20 12.37 2.11 -9.19
CA MET A 20 12.14 3.25 -8.31
C MET A 20 10.67 3.66 -8.31
N ARG A 21 10.04 3.79 -9.48
CA ARG A 21 8.63 4.16 -9.58
C ARG A 21 7.68 3.11 -9.01
N ALA A 22 8.06 1.83 -9.08
CA ALA A 22 7.30 0.75 -8.45
C ALA A 22 7.32 0.85 -6.91
N VAL A 23 8.37 1.40 -6.32
CA VAL A 23 8.48 1.61 -4.86
C VAL A 23 7.79 2.91 -4.42
N PHE A 24 8.05 4.02 -5.10
CA PHE A 24 7.59 5.36 -4.70
C PHE A 24 6.26 5.79 -5.34
N GLY A 25 5.71 5.00 -6.26
CA GLY A 25 4.40 5.25 -6.84
C GLY A 25 3.26 4.91 -5.87
N GLU A 26 2.06 5.37 -6.20
CA GLU A 26 0.85 5.22 -5.37
C GLU A 26 0.59 3.76 -4.94
N LEU A 27 0.56 2.82 -5.90
CA LEU A 27 0.36 1.40 -5.60
C LEU A 27 1.50 0.80 -4.77
N GLY A 28 2.73 1.25 -5.02
CA GLY A 28 3.91 0.84 -4.25
C GLY A 28 3.79 1.25 -2.78
N PHE A 29 3.41 2.50 -2.54
CA PHE A 29 3.14 3.03 -1.21
C PHE A 29 2.06 2.23 -0.49
N LEU A 30 0.89 2.01 -1.12
CA LEU A 30 -0.21 1.26 -0.51
C LEU A 30 0.19 -0.19 -0.19
N ALA A 31 0.95 -0.86 -1.07
CA ALA A 31 1.44 -2.21 -0.81
C ALA A 31 2.40 -2.26 0.40
N ARG A 32 3.27 -1.25 0.57
CA ARG A 32 4.14 -1.17 1.76
C ARG A 32 3.36 -0.88 3.05
N CYS A 33 2.29 -0.10 2.97
CA CYS A 33 1.37 0.07 4.11
C CYS A 33 0.75 -1.28 4.53
N ALA A 34 0.27 -2.08 3.56
CA ALA A 34 -0.27 -3.42 3.84
C ALA A 34 0.80 -4.36 4.45
N GLU A 35 2.06 -4.28 4.01
CA GLU A 35 3.16 -5.02 4.64
C GLU A 35 3.39 -4.62 6.09
N ALA A 36 3.36 -3.32 6.38
CA ALA A 36 3.52 -2.80 7.72
C ALA A 36 2.42 -3.32 8.65
N GLU A 37 1.16 -3.28 8.21
CA GLU A 37 0.02 -3.80 8.98
C GLU A 37 0.10 -5.32 9.21
N ALA A 38 0.53 -6.09 8.20
CA ALA A 38 0.73 -7.52 8.35
C ALA A 38 1.86 -7.82 9.36
N ALA A 39 2.96 -7.07 9.30
CA ALA A 39 4.06 -7.19 10.24
C ALA A 39 3.64 -6.82 11.66
N LEU A 40 2.85 -5.75 11.81
CA LEU A 40 2.28 -5.30 13.08
C LEU A 40 1.39 -6.38 13.68
N ALA A 41 0.45 -6.93 12.91
CA ALA A 41 -0.45 -7.98 13.38
C ALA A 41 0.33 -9.22 13.85
N ARG A 42 1.36 -9.65 13.11
CA ARG A 42 2.23 -10.76 13.53
C ARG A 42 3.01 -10.43 14.81
N ALA A 43 3.48 -9.19 14.96
CA ALA A 43 4.19 -8.76 16.16
C ALA A 43 3.26 -8.74 17.38
N GLN A 44 2.05 -8.20 17.22
CA GLN A 44 1.02 -8.16 18.26
C GLN A 44 0.58 -9.57 18.67
N ALA A 45 0.48 -10.53 17.74
CA ALA A 45 0.19 -11.92 18.08
C ALA A 45 1.30 -12.57 18.90
N ARG A 46 2.57 -12.34 18.54
CA ARG A 46 3.71 -12.80 19.34
C ARG A 46 3.73 -12.18 20.75
N ALA A 47 3.25 -10.95 20.87
CA ALA A 47 3.10 -10.26 22.15
C ALA A 47 1.83 -10.64 22.93
N GLY A 48 0.96 -11.50 22.39
CA GLY A 48 -0.31 -11.89 23.03
C GLY A 48 -1.40 -10.81 23.02
N ILE A 49 -1.26 -9.77 22.19
CA ILE A 49 -2.23 -8.65 22.09
C ILE A 49 -3.42 -9.03 21.20
N VAL A 50 -3.17 -9.78 20.11
CA VAL A 50 -4.22 -10.27 19.21
C VAL A 50 -4.12 -11.79 19.05
N PRO A 51 -5.23 -12.50 18.75
CA PRO A 51 -5.18 -13.93 18.47
C PRO A 51 -4.29 -14.25 17.27
N THR A 52 -3.56 -15.37 17.33
CA THR A 52 -2.70 -15.82 16.22
C THR A 52 -3.47 -16.05 14.93
N GLU A 53 -4.72 -16.54 15.03
CA GLU A 53 -5.60 -16.71 13.87
C GLU A 53 -5.92 -15.38 13.19
N ALA A 54 -6.21 -14.33 13.97
CA ALA A 54 -6.50 -13.00 13.45
C ALA A 54 -5.27 -12.41 12.73
N ALA A 55 -4.08 -12.52 13.33
CA ALA A 55 -2.84 -12.12 12.67
C ALA A 55 -2.56 -12.92 11.39
N GLY A 56 -2.92 -14.20 11.37
CA GLY A 56 -2.87 -15.04 10.18
C GLY A 56 -3.83 -14.57 9.08
N ALA A 57 -5.07 -14.22 9.43
CA ALA A 57 -6.06 -13.69 8.49
C ALA A 57 -5.63 -12.34 7.91
N ILE A 58 -5.15 -11.41 8.74
CA ILE A 58 -4.62 -10.11 8.30
C ILE A 58 -3.43 -10.31 7.37
N THR A 59 -2.49 -11.20 7.72
CA THR A 59 -1.33 -11.48 6.87
C THR A 59 -1.73 -12.01 5.49
N ARG A 60 -2.73 -12.90 5.41
CA ARG A 60 -3.23 -13.40 4.13
C ARG A 60 -3.92 -12.31 3.30
N ALA A 61 -4.75 -11.49 3.94
CA ALA A 61 -5.42 -10.38 3.27
C ALA A 61 -4.42 -9.36 2.73
N ALA A 62 -3.40 -9.01 3.52
CA ALA A 62 -2.32 -8.12 3.09
C ALA A 62 -1.51 -8.71 1.93
N ALA A 63 -1.22 -10.01 1.93
CA ALA A 63 -0.52 -10.67 0.83
C ALA A 63 -1.27 -10.51 -0.51
N ALA A 64 -2.60 -10.67 -0.51
CA ALA A 64 -3.42 -10.46 -1.70
C ALA A 64 -3.32 -9.01 -2.22
N VAL A 65 -3.31 -8.02 -1.31
CA VAL A 65 -3.12 -6.60 -1.68
C VAL A 65 -1.71 -6.34 -2.20
N ILE A 66 -0.68 -6.96 -1.63
CA ILE A 66 0.72 -6.78 -2.04
C ILE A 66 0.97 -7.37 -3.43
N GLU A 67 0.40 -8.55 -3.72
CA GLU A 67 0.53 -9.22 -5.01
C GLU A 67 -0.25 -8.50 -6.12
N GLN A 68 -1.41 -7.94 -5.78
CA GLN A 68 -2.33 -7.33 -6.74
C GLN A 68 -2.88 -5.98 -6.23
N PRO A 69 -2.03 -4.95 -6.03
CA PRO A 69 -2.46 -3.68 -5.44
C PRO A 69 -3.52 -2.95 -6.27
N GLN A 70 -3.62 -3.25 -7.58
CA GLN A 70 -4.67 -2.74 -8.46
C GLN A 70 -6.10 -3.20 -8.10
N THR A 71 -6.27 -4.21 -7.24
CA THR A 71 -7.61 -4.67 -6.81
C THR A 71 -8.20 -3.81 -5.69
N LEU A 72 -7.41 -2.88 -5.12
CA LEU A 72 -7.91 -1.93 -4.13
C LEU A 72 -8.94 -0.99 -4.76
N ASP A 73 -10.00 -0.69 -4.01
CA ASP A 73 -10.95 0.37 -4.36
C ASP A 73 -10.31 1.75 -4.10
N LEU A 74 -9.50 2.20 -5.06
CA LEU A 74 -8.82 3.49 -5.00
C LEU A 74 -9.81 4.67 -4.98
N ALA A 75 -11.00 4.50 -5.57
CA ALA A 75 -12.03 5.53 -5.56
C ALA A 75 -12.58 5.73 -4.15
N ARG A 76 -12.80 4.64 -3.39
CA ARG A 76 -13.18 4.71 -1.97
C ARG A 76 -12.06 5.30 -1.12
N LEU A 77 -10.84 4.77 -1.25
CA LEU A 77 -9.67 5.27 -0.50
C LEU A 77 -9.47 6.77 -0.72
N LYS A 78 -9.60 7.25 -1.96
CA LYS A 78 -9.53 8.69 -2.27
C LYS A 78 -10.60 9.49 -1.52
N ARG A 79 -11.87 9.09 -1.58
CA ARG A 79 -12.96 9.81 -0.89
C ARG A 79 -12.73 9.87 0.62
N GLU A 80 -12.30 8.76 1.21
CA GLU A 80 -12.02 8.69 2.65
C GLU A 80 -10.79 9.54 3.01
N THR A 81 -9.73 9.51 2.18
CA THR A 81 -8.55 10.36 2.33
C THR A 81 -8.90 11.85 2.26
N GLU A 82 -9.79 12.25 1.34
CA GLU A 82 -10.26 13.63 1.24
C GLU A 82 -11.07 14.07 2.46
N THR A 83 -11.64 13.11 3.20
CA THR A 83 -12.39 13.39 4.43
C THR A 83 -11.47 13.61 5.63
N VAL A 84 -10.42 12.79 5.81
CA VAL A 84 -9.56 12.82 7.01
C VAL A 84 -8.16 13.43 6.79
N GLY A 85 -7.72 13.56 5.54
CA GLY A 85 -6.43 14.13 5.14
C GLY A 85 -5.27 13.15 5.01
N TYR A 86 -5.48 11.84 5.20
CA TYR A 86 -4.43 10.81 5.06
C TYR A 86 -5.01 9.46 4.54
N PRO A 87 -4.21 8.64 3.84
CA PRO A 87 -4.71 7.48 3.10
C PRO A 87 -4.77 6.16 3.90
N ILE A 88 -4.30 6.15 5.15
CA ILE A 88 -4.34 4.98 6.03
C ILE A 88 -5.37 5.25 7.12
N LEU A 89 -6.60 4.79 6.90
CA LEU A 89 -7.73 5.05 7.79
C LEU A 89 -7.86 3.96 8.86
N PRO A 90 -8.36 4.31 10.07
CA PRO A 90 -8.69 3.33 11.11
C PRO A 90 -9.84 2.39 10.72
#